data_AF-A0A2G9RJW5-F1
#
_entry.id   AF-A0A2G9RJW5-F1
#
_cell.length_a   1.000
_cell.length_b   1.000
_cell.length_c   1.000
_cell.angle_alpha   90.00
_cell.angle_beta   90.00
_cell.angle_gamma   90.00
#
_symmetry.space_group_name_H-M   'P 1'
#
loop_
_entity.id
_entity.type
_entity.pdbx_description
1 polymer ?
#
loop_
_entity_poly.entity_id
_entity_poly.type
_entity_poly.pdbx_seq_one_letter_code
_entity_poly.pdbx_strand_id
1 'polypeptide(L)'
;MSTAEVAYAAIGEIDKVQYINSINDLPSKESRLAHIQLFSGNFQDAEAIILQAGLIYQAIQLNIDSYNWERALELAVKHKTHVDTVLAYRQKYLEDFGRKETNKRFLQYKEGVEVNWEKIKAKIEMELAKERERGSAGPTRSSVSM
;
A
#
# COMPACT_ATOMS: atom_id res chain seq x y z
N MET A 1 13.78 -20.51 -7.32
CA MET A 1 14.08 -19.66 -8.49
C MET A 1 12.98 -19.85 -9.50
N SER A 2 12.20 -18.81 -9.74
CA SER A 2 11.10 -18.85 -10.72
C SER A 2 11.64 -18.67 -12.13
N THR A 3 10.97 -19.25 -13.14
CA THR A 3 11.36 -19.09 -14.56
C THR A 3 11.43 -17.63 -14.99
N ALA A 4 10.60 -16.76 -14.40
CA ALA A 4 10.61 -15.33 -14.66
C ALA A 4 11.85 -14.63 -14.07
N GLU A 5 12.29 -14.99 -12.85
CA GLU A 5 13.50 -14.42 -12.23
C GLU A 5 14.73 -14.71 -13.08
N VAL A 6 14.86 -15.95 -13.58
CA VAL A 6 15.98 -16.37 -14.43
C VAL A 6 15.96 -15.63 -15.77
N ALA A 7 14.78 -15.48 -16.38
CA ALA A 7 14.63 -14.76 -17.64
C ALA A 7 14.98 -13.26 -17.49
N TYR A 8 14.49 -12.59 -16.44
CA TYR A 8 14.80 -11.18 -16.18
C TYR A 8 16.27 -10.96 -15.84
N ALA A 9 16.88 -11.84 -15.04
CA ALA A 9 18.31 -11.79 -14.76
C ALA A 9 19.14 -11.97 -16.04
N ALA A 10 18.72 -12.87 -16.95
CA ALA A 10 19.43 -13.12 -18.21
C ALA A 10 19.40 -11.93 -19.18
N ILE A 11 18.35 -11.09 -19.13
CA ILE A 11 18.25 -9.87 -19.95
C ILE A 11 18.73 -8.61 -19.21
N GLY A 12 19.34 -8.74 -18.03
CA GLY A 12 19.92 -7.62 -17.28
C GLY A 12 18.91 -6.73 -16.55
N GLU A 13 17.66 -7.16 -16.42
CA GLU A 13 16.57 -6.42 -15.77
C GLU A 13 16.57 -6.67 -14.26
N ILE A 14 17.65 -6.24 -13.60
CA ILE A 14 17.92 -6.52 -12.18
C ILE A 14 16.83 -5.94 -11.27
N ASP A 15 16.32 -4.75 -11.58
CA ASP A 15 15.27 -4.09 -10.80
C ASP A 15 13.98 -4.93 -10.75
N LYS A 16 13.64 -5.60 -11.86
CA LYS A 16 12.47 -6.49 -11.94
C LYS A 16 12.68 -7.75 -11.09
N VAL A 17 13.90 -8.29 -11.06
CA VAL A 17 14.24 -9.43 -10.20
C VAL A 17 14.14 -9.04 -8.73
N GLN A 18 14.68 -7.87 -8.35
CA GLN A 18 14.57 -7.36 -6.98
C GLN A 18 13.12 -7.15 -6.57
N TYR A 19 12.30 -6.58 -7.47
CA TYR A 19 10.88 -6.39 -7.21
C TYR A 19 10.17 -7.74 -7.00
N ILE A 20 10.38 -8.73 -7.87
CA ILE A 20 9.80 -10.08 -7.73
C ILE A 20 10.21 -10.72 -6.39
N ASN A 21 11.47 -10.58 -5.98
CA ASN A 21 11.91 -11.09 -4.68
C ASN A 21 11.20 -10.38 -3.53
N SER A 22 11.04 -9.05 -3.60
CA SER A 22 10.32 -8.29 -2.57
C SER A 22 8.85 -8.70 -2.43
N ILE A 23 8.20 -9.13 -3.52
CA ILE A 23 6.84 -9.69 -3.47
C ILE A 23 6.83 -10.96 -2.61
N ASN A 24 7.83 -11.83 -2.75
CA ASN A 24 7.86 -13.10 -2.00
C ASN A 24 7.98 -12.87 -0.49
N ASP A 25 8.54 -11.75 -0.06
CA ASP A 25 8.69 -11.37 1.35
C ASP A 25 7.42 -10.75 1.96
N LEU A 26 6.39 -10.45 1.15
CA LEU A 26 5.13 -9.88 1.66
C LEU A 26 4.36 -10.90 2.52
N PRO A 27 3.82 -10.46 3.67
CA PRO A 27 3.24 -11.37 4.65
C PRO A 27 1.95 -12.04 4.17
N SER A 28 1.06 -11.30 3.51
CA SER A 28 -0.26 -11.80 3.12
C SER A 28 -0.27 -12.29 1.67
N LYS A 29 -1.07 -13.33 1.40
CA LYS A 29 -1.21 -13.88 0.03
C LYS A 29 -1.88 -12.87 -0.88
N GLU A 30 -2.83 -12.11 -0.35
CA GLU A 30 -3.58 -11.09 -1.04
C GLU A 30 -2.66 -9.92 -1.45
N SER A 31 -1.76 -9.47 -0.56
CA SER A 31 -0.75 -8.47 -0.94
C SER A 31 0.19 -9.00 -2.02
N ARG A 32 0.65 -10.27 -1.92
CA ARG A 32 1.45 -10.87 -3.00
C ARG A 32 0.73 -10.84 -4.35
N LEU A 33 -0.54 -11.27 -4.37
CA LEU A 33 -1.33 -11.30 -5.60
C LEU A 33 -1.54 -9.89 -6.16
N ALA A 34 -1.83 -8.91 -5.30
CA ALA A 34 -2.01 -7.53 -5.71
C ALA A 34 -0.71 -6.93 -6.29
N HIS A 35 0.44 -7.17 -5.66
CA HIS A 35 1.73 -6.69 -6.18
C HIS A 35 2.14 -7.37 -7.50
N ILE A 36 1.71 -8.62 -7.76
CA ILE A 36 1.85 -9.27 -9.06
C ILE A 36 0.97 -8.58 -10.12
N GLN A 37 -0.26 -8.21 -9.77
CA GLN A 37 -1.12 -7.43 -10.68
C GLN A 37 -0.53 -6.05 -10.97
N LEU A 38 0.03 -5.39 -9.96
CA LEU A 38 0.74 -4.12 -10.13
C LEU A 38 1.95 -4.27 -11.06
N PHE A 39 2.75 -5.32 -10.88
CA PHE A 39 3.88 -5.64 -11.76
C PHE A 39 3.45 -5.85 -13.21
N SER A 40 2.26 -6.41 -13.40
CA SER A 40 1.67 -6.69 -14.71
C SER A 40 1.00 -5.47 -15.35
N GLY A 41 0.97 -4.32 -14.65
CA GLY A 41 0.33 -3.08 -15.09
C GLY A 41 -1.17 -2.97 -14.78
N ASN A 42 -1.75 -3.95 -14.10
CA ASN A 42 -3.18 -4.01 -13.78
C ASN A 42 -3.45 -3.32 -12.42
N PHE A 43 -3.35 -1.99 -12.39
CA PHE A 43 -3.49 -1.21 -11.14
C PHE A 43 -4.88 -1.38 -10.48
N GLN A 44 -5.95 -1.37 -11.28
CA GLN A 44 -7.32 -1.47 -10.79
C GLN A 44 -7.58 -2.82 -10.12
N ASP A 45 -7.06 -3.90 -10.71
CA ASP A 45 -7.18 -5.25 -10.16
C ASP A 45 -6.37 -5.39 -8.86
N ALA A 46 -5.17 -4.80 -8.82
CA ALA A 46 -4.36 -4.75 -7.61
C ALA A 46 -5.11 -4.04 -6.46
N GLU A 47 -5.66 -2.84 -6.71
CA GLU A 47 -6.46 -2.11 -5.72
C GLU A 47 -7.68 -2.93 -5.27
N ALA A 48 -8.40 -3.55 -6.21
CA ALA A 48 -9.58 -4.35 -5.91
C ALA A 48 -9.26 -5.54 -5.00
N ILE A 49 -8.17 -6.27 -5.25
CA ILE A 49 -7.73 -7.39 -4.42
C ILE A 49 -7.45 -6.93 -2.98
N ILE A 50 -6.70 -5.84 -2.83
CA ILE A 50 -6.31 -5.29 -1.52
C ILE A 50 -7.56 -4.82 -0.74
N LEU A 51 -8.50 -4.15 -1.42
CA LEU A 51 -9.74 -3.69 -0.82
C LEU A 51 -10.66 -4.85 -0.42
N GLN A 52 -10.80 -5.87 -1.26
CA GLN A 52 -11.56 -7.09 -0.93
C GLN A 52 -10.95 -7.85 0.25
N ALA A 53 -9.62 -7.84 0.35
CA ALA A 53 -8.91 -8.40 1.50
C ALA A 53 -9.11 -7.57 2.78
N GLY A 54 -9.65 -6.34 2.70
CA GLY A 54 -9.81 -5.44 3.83
C GLY A 54 -8.50 -4.78 4.28
N LEU A 55 -7.47 -4.78 3.43
CA LEU A 55 -6.16 -4.18 3.71
C LEU A 55 -6.19 -2.69 3.34
N ILE A 56 -7.00 -1.92 4.07
CA ILE A 56 -7.33 -0.53 3.70
C ILE A 56 -6.09 0.37 3.65
N TYR A 57 -5.18 0.24 4.62
CA TYR A 57 -3.94 1.01 4.62
C TYR A 57 -3.09 0.73 3.36
N GLN A 58 -2.95 -0.54 2.97
CA GLN A 58 -2.22 -0.92 1.75
C GLN A 58 -2.86 -0.30 0.49
N ALA A 59 -4.18 -0.24 0.41
CA ALA A 59 -4.86 0.39 -0.73
C ALA A 59 -4.62 1.91 -0.76
N ILE A 60 -4.58 2.56 0.40
CA ILE A 60 -4.24 3.99 0.52
C ILE A 60 -2.78 4.22 0.11
N GLN A 61 -1.85 3.41 0.62
CA GLN A 61 -0.43 3.50 0.33
C GLN A 61 -0.16 3.30 -1.17
N LEU A 62 -0.75 2.28 -1.78
CA LEU A 62 -0.67 2.00 -3.22
C LEU A 62 -1.08 3.22 -4.08
N ASN A 63 -2.14 3.92 -3.68
CA ASN A 63 -2.56 5.14 -4.37
C ASN A 63 -1.64 6.34 -4.09
N ILE A 64 -1.06 6.46 -2.89
CA ILE A 64 -0.05 7.49 -2.60
C ILE A 64 1.18 7.28 -3.49
N ASP A 65 1.70 6.05 -3.54
CA ASP A 65 2.90 5.69 -4.31
C ASP A 65 2.69 5.87 -5.81
N SER A 66 1.44 5.70 -6.27
CA SER A 66 1.05 5.92 -7.68
C SER A 66 0.63 7.36 -7.97
N TYR A 67 0.80 8.29 -7.02
CA TYR A 67 0.39 9.70 -7.14
C TYR A 67 -1.11 9.92 -7.40
N ASN A 68 -1.95 8.92 -7.13
CA ASN A 68 -3.41 8.97 -7.21
C ASN A 68 -4.00 9.59 -5.94
N TRP A 69 -3.61 10.84 -5.66
CA TRP A 69 -3.90 11.53 -4.40
C TRP A 69 -5.40 11.63 -4.07
N GLU A 70 -6.24 11.92 -5.06
CA GLU A 70 -7.69 12.05 -4.85
C GLU A 70 -8.34 10.74 -4.42
N ARG A 71 -7.88 9.64 -5.01
CA ARG A 71 -8.32 8.28 -4.68
C ARG A 71 -7.83 7.86 -3.30
N ALA A 72 -6.56 8.12 -2.98
CA ALA A 72 -6.02 7.89 -1.64
C ALA A 72 -6.85 8.62 -0.56
N LEU A 73 -7.17 9.91 -0.81
CA LEU A 73 -7.98 10.71 0.12
C LEU A 73 -9.43 10.21 0.21
N GLU A 74 -10.03 9.77 -0.91
CA GLU A 74 -11.35 9.14 -0.92
C GLU A 74 -11.39 7.89 -0.04
N LEU A 75 -10.44 6.97 -0.23
CA LEU A 75 -10.35 5.74 0.56
C LEU A 75 -10.15 6.05 2.05
N ALA A 76 -9.25 6.97 2.37
CA ALA A 76 -8.97 7.40 3.74
C ALA A 76 -10.23 7.96 4.44
N VAL A 77 -10.95 8.86 3.78
CA VAL A 77 -12.18 9.47 4.32
C VAL A 77 -13.30 8.43 4.43
N LYS A 78 -13.51 7.61 3.40
CA LYS A 78 -14.56 6.58 3.36
C LYS A 78 -14.43 5.59 4.51
N HIS A 79 -13.20 5.16 4.79
CA HIS A 79 -12.89 4.21 5.87
C HIS A 79 -12.54 4.89 7.20
N LYS A 80 -12.59 6.22 7.27
CA LYS A 80 -12.28 7.04 8.45
C LYS A 80 -10.92 6.71 9.06
N THR A 81 -9.91 6.48 8.22
CA THR A 81 -8.55 6.15 8.63
C THR A 81 -7.52 6.85 7.75
N HIS A 82 -6.28 6.98 8.23
CA HIS A 82 -5.12 7.51 7.48
C HIS A 82 -5.31 8.84 6.70
N VAL A 83 -6.29 9.67 7.05
CA VAL A 83 -6.49 10.98 6.39
C VAL A 83 -5.27 11.88 6.64
N ASP A 84 -4.78 11.89 7.88
CA ASP A 84 -3.52 12.50 8.31
C ASP A 84 -2.32 12.05 7.47
N THR A 85 -2.24 10.74 7.20
CA THR A 85 -1.18 10.13 6.40
C THR A 85 -1.21 10.67 4.97
N VAL A 86 -2.37 10.64 4.31
CA VAL A 86 -2.52 11.13 2.93
C VAL A 86 -2.16 12.63 2.84
N LEU A 87 -2.63 13.44 3.79
CA LEU A 87 -2.32 14.87 3.83
C LEU A 87 -0.82 15.13 4.03
N ALA A 88 -0.17 14.36 4.91
CA ALA A 88 1.27 14.49 5.18
C ALA A 88 2.13 14.17 3.95
N TYR A 89 1.86 13.04 3.29
CA TYR A 89 2.58 12.66 2.07
C TYR A 89 2.32 13.63 0.92
N ARG A 90 1.08 14.13 0.77
CA ARG A 90 0.74 15.14 -0.23
C ARG A 90 1.48 16.45 0.03
N GLN A 91 1.51 16.89 1.29
CA GLN A 91 2.23 18.10 1.68
C GLN A 91 3.72 17.97 1.38
N LYS A 92 4.36 16.87 1.81
CA LYS A 92 5.77 16.60 1.52
C LYS A 92 6.05 16.59 0.02
N TYR A 93 5.22 15.90 -0.76
CA TYR A 93 5.33 15.89 -2.22
C TYR A 93 5.32 17.31 -2.79
N LEU A 94 4.37 18.16 -2.39
CA LEU A 94 4.31 19.54 -2.89
C LEU A 94 5.50 20.39 -2.45
N GLU A 95 5.97 20.23 -1.22
CA GLU A 95 7.16 20.90 -0.68
C GLU A 95 8.42 20.54 -1.47
N ASP A 96 8.59 19.27 -1.84
CA ASP A 96 9.71 18.79 -2.66
C ASP A 96 9.75 19.47 -4.05
N PHE A 97 8.59 19.90 -4.58
CA PHE A 97 8.48 20.67 -5.83
C PHE A 97 8.36 22.19 -5.62
N GLY A 98 8.48 22.69 -4.39
CA GLY A 98 8.33 24.11 -4.06
C GLY A 98 6.92 24.67 -4.34
N ARG A 99 5.89 23.80 -4.31
CA ARG A 99 4.49 24.15 -4.59
C ARG A 99 3.68 24.21 -3.31
N LYS A 100 2.57 24.94 -3.36
CA LYS A 100 1.54 24.97 -2.30
C LYS A 100 0.34 24.14 -2.73
N GLU A 101 -0.42 23.67 -1.75
CA GLU A 101 -1.67 22.95 -2.03
C GLU A 101 -2.71 23.92 -2.59
N THR A 102 -3.34 23.52 -3.69
CA THR A 102 -4.38 24.27 -4.40
C THR A 102 -5.69 23.51 -4.49
N ASN A 103 -5.66 22.20 -4.23
CA ASN A 103 -6.85 21.38 -4.25
C ASN A 103 -7.74 21.70 -3.03
N LYS A 104 -8.94 22.23 -3.30
CA LYS A 104 -9.90 22.65 -2.28
C LYS A 104 -10.21 21.56 -1.26
N ARG A 105 -10.31 20.31 -1.72
CA ARG A 105 -10.64 19.17 -0.88
C ARG A 105 -9.54 18.90 0.14
N PHE A 106 -8.28 18.96 -0.28
CA PHE A 106 -7.13 18.81 0.61
C PHE A 106 -7.01 19.97 1.60
N LEU A 107 -7.24 21.21 1.16
CA LEU A 107 -7.26 22.38 2.04
C LEU A 107 -8.32 22.24 3.14
N GLN A 108 -9.53 21.82 2.79
CA GLN A 108 -10.62 21.60 3.74
C GLN A 108 -10.27 20.56 4.81
N TYR A 109 -9.72 19.41 4.42
CA TYR A 109 -9.33 18.39 5.40
C TYR A 109 -8.12 18.79 6.25
N LYS A 110 -7.23 19.64 5.72
CA LYS A 110 -6.07 20.15 6.46
C LYS A 110 -6.47 20.99 7.67
N GLU A 111 -7.56 21.74 7.61
CA GLU A 111 -8.01 22.58 8.74
C GLU A 111 -8.45 21.75 9.96
N GLY A 112 -8.95 20.54 9.75
CA GLY A 112 -9.44 19.64 10.81
C GLY A 112 -8.46 18.56 11.24
N VAL A 113 -7.27 18.47 10.62
CA VAL A 113 -6.33 17.37 10.84
C VAL A 113 -4.92 17.90 11.10
N GLU A 114 -4.43 17.63 12.31
CA GLU A 114 -3.04 17.90 12.67
C GLU A 114 -2.12 16.84 12.05
N VAL A 115 -1.14 17.29 11.25
CA VAL A 115 -0.12 16.40 10.66
C VAL A 115 1.04 16.25 11.65
N ASN A 116 1.17 15.06 12.22
CA ASN A 116 2.29 14.69 13.08
C ASN A 116 2.96 13.41 12.56
N TRP A 117 4.19 13.55 12.05
CA TRP A 117 4.93 12.46 11.42
C TRP A 117 5.26 11.30 12.37
N GLU A 118 5.45 11.54 13.67
CA GLU A 118 5.71 10.48 14.64
C GLU A 118 4.47 9.62 14.85
N LYS A 119 3.30 10.26 15.05
CA LYS A 119 2.01 9.56 15.16
C LYS A 119 1.68 8.78 13.89
N ILE A 120 1.93 9.38 12.72
CA ILE A 120 1.71 8.73 11.43
C ILE A 120 2.59 7.48 11.30
N LYS A 121 3.89 7.58 11.60
CA LYS A 121 4.81 6.43 11.55
C LYS A 121 4.36 5.30 12.48
N ALA A 122 4.03 5.62 13.74
CA ALA A 122 3.54 4.62 14.69
C ALA A 122 2.26 3.93 14.20
N LYS A 123 1.33 4.69 13.61
CA LYS A 123 0.09 4.15 13.05
C LYS A 123 0.34 3.23 11.84
N ILE A 124 1.26 3.60 10.96
CA ILE A 124 1.69 2.78 9.81
C ILE A 124 2.31 1.48 10.31
N GLU A 125 3.24 1.55 11.28
CA GLU A 125 3.87 0.36 11.85
C GLU A 125 2.84 -0.60 12.46
N MET A 126 1.80 -0.07 13.12
CA MET A 126 0.72 -0.87 13.66
C MET A 126 -0.09 -1.60 12.56
N GLU A 127 -0.41 -0.94 11.46
CA GLU A 127 -1.10 -1.57 10.32
C GLU A 127 -0.23 -2.65 9.65
N LEU A 128 1.07 -2.38 9.49
CA LEU A 128 2.02 -3.36 8.93
C LEU A 128 2.21 -4.57 9.85
N ALA A 129 2.26 -4.36 11.17
CA ALA A 129 2.33 -5.45 12.14
C ALA A 129 1.06 -6.31 12.09
N LYS A 130 -0.11 -5.67 12.06
CA LYS A 130 -1.41 -6.35 11.95
C LYS A 130 -1.54 -7.17 10.67
N GLU A 131 -1.03 -6.66 9.55
CA GLU A 131 -0.98 -7.43 8.30
C GLU A 131 -0.06 -8.65 8.42
N ARG A 132 1.13 -8.50 9.03
CA ARG A 132 2.05 -9.61 9.27
C ARG A 132 1.43 -10.70 10.14
N GLU A 133 0.78 -10.32 11.24
CA GLU A 133 0.08 -11.25 12.11
C GLU A 133 -1.00 -12.02 11.33
N ARG A 134 -1.81 -11.32 10.54
CA ARG A 134 -2.83 -11.93 9.70
C ARG A 134 -2.25 -12.89 8.64
N GLY A 135 -1.12 -12.54 8.04
CA GLY A 135 -0.40 -13.40 7.09
C GLY A 135 0.17 -14.66 7.73
N SER A 136 0.64 -14.55 8.98
CA SER A 136 1.16 -15.68 9.76
C SER A 136 0.07 -16.61 10.31
N ALA A 137 -1.14 -16.08 10.55
CA ALA A 137 -2.30 -16.81 11.07
C ALA A 137 -3.07 -17.62 9.99
N GLY A 138 -2.41 -18.00 8.88
CA GLY A 138 -3.00 -18.90 7.87
C GLY A 138 -3.59 -20.17 8.49
N PRO A 139 -4.64 -20.76 7.87
CA PRO A 139 -5.67 -21.51 8.57
C PRO A 139 -5.05 -22.61 9.44
N THR A 140 -5.32 -22.57 10.75
CA THR A 140 -5.18 -23.74 11.60
C THR A 140 -5.92 -24.88 10.91
N ARG A 141 -5.18 -25.85 10.37
CA ARG A 141 -5.74 -27.14 9.99
C ARG A 141 -6.37 -27.68 11.26
N SER A 142 -7.68 -27.50 11.42
CA SER A 142 -8.46 -28.32 12.34
C SER A 142 -8.23 -29.74 11.86
N SER A 143 -7.41 -30.47 12.60
CA SER A 143 -7.23 -31.90 12.45
C SER A 143 -8.61 -32.53 12.57
N VAL A 144 -9.18 -32.91 11.42
CA VAL A 144 -10.29 -33.85 11.37
C VAL A 144 -9.69 -35.16 11.86
N SER A 145 -9.85 -35.43 13.15
CA SER A 145 -9.74 -36.78 13.68
C SER A 145 -10.93 -37.57 13.12
N MET A 146 -10.66 -38.46 12.17
CA MET A 146 -11.51 -39.63 11.94
C MET A 146 -11.23 -40.68 13.01
#